data_AF-A0A2G6LU32-F1
#
_entry.id   AF-A0A2G6LU32-F1
#
_cell.length_a   1.000
_cell.length_b   1.000
_cell.length_c   1.000
_cell.angle_alpha   90.00
_cell.angle_beta   90.00
_cell.angle_gamma   90.00
#
_symmetry.space_group_name_H-M   'P 1'
#
loop_
_entity.id
_entity.type
_entity.pdbx_description
1 polymer ?
#
loop_
_entity_poly.entity_id
_entity_poly.type
_entity_poly.pdbx_seq_one_letter_code
_entity_poly.pdbx_strand_id
1 'polypeptide(L)'
;MYGRTGDDRNRHSGLLTSLMVIAVFLIVGAILLFNRNGFVAITRIQSQVDSLRRENESLESRIDSLENTILLLESDSSYMEKRVREILGWGRDNELIIRFTEPKN
;
A
#
# COMPACT_ATOMS: atom_id res chain seq x y z
N MET A 1 5.71 60.88 -59.19
CA MET A 1 6.52 59.70 -58.81
C MET A 1 7.03 59.92 -57.41
N TYR A 2 6.66 59.10 -56.42
CA TYR A 2 7.53 58.64 -55.34
C TYR A 2 6.79 57.56 -54.55
N GLY A 3 7.37 56.35 -54.54
CA GLY A 3 6.78 55.12 -54.05
C GLY A 3 6.78 55.03 -52.52
N ARG A 4 5.65 54.62 -51.97
CA ARG A 4 5.46 54.27 -50.57
C ARG A 4 5.52 52.75 -50.45
N THR A 5 6.72 52.20 -50.36
CA THR A 5 6.93 50.77 -50.11
C THR A 5 8.11 50.61 -49.18
N GLY A 6 7.85 50.38 -47.91
CA GLY A 6 8.93 50.16 -46.95
C GLY A 6 8.54 50.14 -45.49
N ASP A 7 7.48 49.41 -45.10
CA ASP A 7 7.29 49.10 -43.67
C ASP A 7 6.52 47.79 -43.36
N ASP A 8 6.32 46.89 -44.32
CA ASP A 8 5.68 45.59 -44.00
C ASP A 8 6.71 44.52 -43.58
N ARG A 9 7.98 44.68 -43.96
CA ARG A 9 9.02 43.65 -43.72
C ARG A 9 9.35 43.46 -42.24
N ASN A 10 9.27 44.52 -41.43
CA ASN A 10 9.60 44.48 -39.99
C ASN A 10 8.46 43.91 -39.13
N ARG A 11 7.20 44.01 -39.60
CA ARG A 11 6.04 43.46 -38.90
C ARG A 11 6.02 41.93 -38.96
N HIS A 12 6.38 41.36 -40.10
CA HIS A 12 6.45 39.91 -40.27
C HIS A 12 7.60 39.27 -39.47
N SER A 13 8.76 39.92 -39.36
CA SER A 13 9.89 39.37 -38.59
C SER A 13 9.64 39.38 -37.07
N GLY A 14 8.97 40.40 -36.52
CA GLY A 14 8.58 40.45 -35.10
C GLY A 14 7.53 39.42 -34.70
N LEU A 15 6.62 39.08 -35.62
CA LEU A 15 5.64 38.00 -35.41
C LEU A 15 6.34 36.64 -35.42
N LEU A 16 7.30 36.42 -36.32
CA LEU A 16 8.05 35.16 -36.37
C LEU A 16 8.94 34.96 -35.13
N THR A 17 9.59 36.02 -34.63
CA THR A 17 10.43 35.92 -33.43
C THR A 17 9.58 35.66 -32.18
N SER A 18 8.45 36.35 -32.01
CA SER A 18 7.55 36.10 -30.87
C SER A 18 6.97 34.67 -30.91
N LEU A 19 6.61 34.18 -32.09
CA LEU A 19 6.11 32.81 -32.27
C LEU A 19 7.21 31.77 -31.97
N MET A 20 8.46 32.06 -32.33
CA MET A 20 9.59 31.21 -31.99
C MET A 20 9.88 31.19 -30.48
N VAL A 21 9.80 32.34 -29.80
CA VAL A 21 9.97 32.42 -28.34
C VAL A 21 8.88 31.64 -27.62
N ILE A 22 7.62 31.77 -28.06
CA ILE A 22 6.49 30.99 -27.52
C ILE A 22 6.71 29.49 -27.75
N ALA A 23 7.12 29.09 -28.95
CA ALA A 23 7.41 27.69 -29.25
C ALA A 23 8.53 27.13 -28.35
N VAL A 24 9.60 27.89 -28.13
CA VAL A 24 10.68 27.50 -27.20
C VAL A 24 10.16 27.36 -25.78
N PHE A 25 9.32 28.28 -25.31
CA PHE A 25 8.71 28.20 -23.97
C PHE A 25 7.82 26.97 -23.81
N LEU A 26 7.02 26.64 -24.84
CA LEU A 26 6.20 25.43 -24.86
C LEU A 26 7.04 24.16 -24.87
N ILE A 27 8.14 24.13 -25.62
CA ILE A 27 9.07 22.99 -25.66
C ILE A 27 9.75 22.81 -24.30
N VAL A 28 10.24 23.89 -23.68
CA VAL A 28 10.85 23.82 -22.34
C VAL A 28 9.83 23.36 -21.30
N GLY A 29 8.61 23.91 -21.32
CA GLY A 29 7.53 23.46 -20.46
C GLY A 29 7.18 21.98 -20.67
N ALA A 30 7.10 21.53 -21.92
CA ALA A 30 6.86 20.13 -22.25
C ALA A 30 8.01 19.23 -21.76
N ILE A 31 9.27 19.63 -21.95
CA ILE A 31 10.41 18.87 -21.43
C ILE A 31 10.36 18.82 -19.90
N LEU A 32 10.04 19.90 -19.20
CA LEU A 32 9.93 19.87 -17.73
C LEU A 32 8.79 18.96 -17.24
N LEU A 33 7.68 18.88 -17.97
CA LEU A 33 6.52 18.04 -17.64
C LEU A 33 6.73 16.56 -18.02
N PHE A 34 7.33 16.29 -19.18
CA PHE A 34 7.51 14.95 -19.75
C PHE A 34 8.89 14.32 -19.49
N ASN A 35 9.87 15.07 -18.98
CA ASN A 35 11.15 14.51 -18.61
C ASN A 35 10.96 13.51 -17.45
N ARG A 36 11.79 12.47 -17.46
CA ARG A 36 11.70 11.25 -16.64
C ARG A 36 11.74 11.50 -15.12
N ASN A 37 12.08 12.72 -14.71
CA ASN A 37 12.14 13.21 -13.33
C ASN A 37 11.12 14.35 -13.03
N GLY A 38 10.21 14.65 -13.96
CA GLY A 38 9.19 15.70 -13.80
C GLY A 38 8.07 15.30 -12.83
N PHE A 39 7.20 16.26 -12.50
CA PHE A 39 6.10 16.15 -11.52
C PHE A 39 5.30 14.83 -11.57
N VAL A 40 5.14 14.24 -12.75
CA VAL A 40 4.45 12.94 -12.94
C VAL A 40 5.18 11.80 -12.21
N ALA A 41 6.51 11.77 -12.21
CA ALA A 41 7.29 10.75 -11.48
C ALA A 41 7.09 10.87 -9.97
N ILE A 42 7.04 12.10 -9.43
CA ILE A 42 6.74 12.36 -8.02
C ILE A 42 5.36 11.84 -7.64
N THR A 43 4.33 12.12 -8.45
CA THR A 43 2.97 11.60 -8.16
C THR A 43 2.92 10.07 -8.17
N ARG A 44 3.70 9.43 -9.06
CA ARG A 44 3.78 7.96 -9.11
C ARG A 44 4.49 7.40 -7.88
N ILE A 45 5.59 8.01 -7.45
CA ILE A 45 6.31 7.61 -6.23
C ILE A 45 5.41 7.81 -5.00
N GLN A 46 4.70 8.95 -4.92
CA GLN A 46 3.75 9.22 -3.84
C GLN A 46 2.68 8.12 -3.77
N SER A 47 2.09 7.76 -4.92
CA SER A 47 1.09 6.70 -4.99
C SER A 47 1.62 5.32 -4.55
N GLN A 48 2.89 5.02 -4.84
CA GLN A 48 3.53 3.77 -4.40
C GLN A 48 3.80 3.77 -2.90
N VAL A 49 4.23 4.90 -2.34
CA VAL A 49 4.40 5.06 -0.88
C VAL A 49 3.06 4.89 -0.18
N ASP A 50 1.99 5.51 -0.69
CA ASP A 50 0.66 5.38 -0.11
C ASP A 50 0.12 3.95 -0.21
N SER A 51 0.35 3.25 -1.31
CA SER A 51 -0.06 1.84 -1.44
C SER A 51 0.71 0.94 -0.48
N LEU A 52 2.04 1.12 -0.38
CA LEU A 52 2.88 0.34 0.53
C LEU A 52 2.50 0.58 1.99
N ARG A 53 2.16 1.83 2.35
CA ARG A 53 1.71 2.16 3.71
C ARG A 53 0.41 1.43 4.07
N ARG A 54 -0.57 1.43 3.17
CA ARG A 54 -1.83 0.69 3.36
C ARG A 54 -1.61 -0.81 3.46
N GLU A 55 -0.71 -1.36 2.66
CA GLU A 55 -0.35 -2.77 2.73
C GLU A 55 0.28 -3.11 4.08
N ASN A 56 1.16 -2.24 4.59
CA ASN A 56 1.79 -2.43 5.90
C ASN A 56 0.77 -2.39 7.04
N GLU A 57 -0.14 -1.40 7.04
CA GLU A 57 -1.24 -1.30 8.01
C GLU A 57 -2.16 -2.55 7.95
N SER A 58 -2.43 -3.07 6.76
CA SER A 58 -3.20 -4.31 6.60
C SER A 58 -2.46 -5.54 7.12
N LEU A 59 -1.13 -5.59 6.97
CA LEU A 59 -0.32 -6.71 7.47
C LEU A 59 -0.21 -6.67 8.99
N GLU A 60 -0.02 -5.50 9.59
CA GLU A 60 -0.04 -5.32 11.05
C GLU A 60 -1.36 -5.81 11.65
N SER A 61 -2.50 -5.39 11.08
CA SER A 61 -3.81 -5.86 11.54
C SER A 61 -3.98 -7.39 11.44
N ARG A 62 -3.39 -8.02 10.41
CA ARG A 62 -3.41 -9.48 10.26
C ARG A 62 -2.53 -10.15 11.32
N ILE A 63 -1.36 -9.60 11.61
CA ILE A 63 -0.47 -10.10 12.68
C ILE A 63 -1.22 -10.07 14.02
N ASP A 64 -1.82 -8.94 14.37
CA ASP A 64 -2.59 -8.81 15.62
C ASP A 64 -3.74 -9.83 15.71
N SER A 65 -4.44 -10.06 14.59
CA SER A 65 -5.53 -11.06 14.55
C SER A 65 -5.01 -12.50 14.74
N LEU A 66 -3.85 -12.81 14.16
CA LEU A 66 -3.24 -14.14 14.24
C LEU A 66 -2.65 -14.39 15.62
N GLU A 67 -2.01 -13.39 16.24
CA GLU A 67 -1.55 -13.48 17.63
C GLU A 67 -2.70 -13.73 18.60
N ASN A 68 -3.81 -13.00 18.46
CA ASN A 68 -5.00 -13.26 19.26
C ASN A 68 -5.55 -14.68 19.06
N THR A 69 -5.53 -15.16 17.81
CA THR A 69 -5.97 -16.53 17.49
C THR A 69 -5.05 -17.57 18.13
N ILE A 70 -3.73 -17.35 18.12
CA ILE A 70 -2.75 -18.22 18.77
C ILE A 70 -2.97 -18.23 20.28
N LEU A 71 -3.17 -17.07 20.92
CA LEU A 71 -3.43 -16.97 22.35
C LEU A 71 -4.72 -17.71 22.76
N LEU A 72 -5.78 -17.56 21.97
CA LEU A 72 -7.03 -18.29 22.16
C LEU A 72 -6.82 -19.79 21.97
N LEU A 73 -6.10 -20.21 20.94
CA LEU A 73 -5.80 -21.62 20.69
C LEU A 73 -4.92 -22.23 21.77
N GLU A 74 -3.90 -21.55 22.29
CA GLU A 74 -3.07 -22.06 23.38
C GLU A 74 -3.86 -22.19 24.68
N SER A 75 -4.64 -21.17 25.02
CA SER A 75 -5.48 -21.19 26.22
C SER A 75 -6.54 -22.29 26.13
N ASP A 76 -7.27 -22.38 25.01
CA ASP A 76 -8.26 -23.44 24.79
C ASP A 76 -7.62 -24.82 24.59
N SER A 77 -6.42 -24.94 24.01
CA SER A 77 -5.73 -26.22 23.84
C SER A 77 -5.45 -26.87 25.19
N SER A 78 -5.00 -26.10 26.18
CA SER A 78 -4.78 -26.62 27.52
C SER A 78 -6.07 -27.14 28.18
N TYR A 79 -7.18 -26.41 27.96
CA TYR A 79 -8.51 -26.79 28.42
C TYR A 79 -9.05 -28.03 27.69
N MET A 80 -8.89 -28.08 26.37
CA MET A 80 -9.28 -29.19 25.51
C MET A 80 -8.48 -30.45 25.80
N GLU A 81 -7.16 -30.32 25.99
CA GLU A 81 -6.28 -31.42 26.42
C GLU A 81 -6.73 -31.97 27.77
N LYS A 82 -7.05 -31.11 28.74
CA LYS A 82 -7.58 -31.52 30.05
C LYS A 82 -8.91 -32.27 29.91
N ARG A 83 -9.85 -31.75 29.12
CA ARG A 83 -11.14 -32.41 28.84
C ARG A 83 -10.99 -33.75 28.14
N VAL A 84 -10.13 -33.84 27.13
CA VAL A 84 -9.87 -35.09 26.39
C VAL A 84 -9.25 -36.14 27.31
N ARG A 85 -8.29 -35.75 28.16
CA ARG A 85 -7.73 -36.63 29.20
C ARG A 85 -8.78 -37.16 30.16
N GLU A 86 -9.69 -36.30 30.61
CA GLU A 86 -10.74 -36.66 31.55
C GLU A 86 -11.74 -37.66 30.94
N ILE A 87 -12.13 -37.45 29.67
CA ILE A 87 -12.99 -38.36 28.91
C ILE A 87 -12.32 -39.73 28.72
N LEU A 88 -11.06 -39.72 28.24
CA LEU A 88 -10.31 -40.95 27.97
C LEU A 88 -9.80 -41.64 29.24
N GLY A 89 -9.78 -40.94 30.38
CA GLY A 89 -9.18 -41.40 31.63
C GLY A 89 -7.66 -41.51 31.56
N TRP A 90 -7.02 -40.66 30.78
CA TRP A 90 -5.56 -40.58 30.68
C TRP A 90 -5.06 -39.56 31.69
N GLY A 91 -4.49 -40.01 32.80
CA GLY A 91 -3.77 -39.16 33.75
C GLY A 91 -2.32 -38.94 33.29
N ARG A 92 -1.67 -37.89 33.79
CA ARG A 92 -0.20 -37.78 33.70
C ARG A 92 0.47 -38.86 34.57
N ASP A 93 1.76 -39.09 34.37
CA ASP A 93 2.55 -40.09 35.12
C ASP A 93 2.47 -39.94 36.67
N ASN A 94 2.01 -38.79 37.15
CA ASN A 94 1.85 -38.45 38.56
C ASN A 94 0.39 -38.17 38.99
N GLU A 95 -0.62 -38.54 38.19
CA GLU A 95 -2.04 -38.31 38.48
C GLU A 95 -2.80 -39.64 38.66
N LEU A 96 -3.61 -39.75 39.73
CA LEU A 96 -4.53 -40.87 39.96
C LEU A 96 -5.95 -40.45 39.58
N ILE A 97 -6.51 -41.04 38.52
CA ILE A 97 -7.89 -40.77 38.10
C ILE A 97 -8.85 -41.71 38.83
N ILE A 98 -9.71 -41.14 39.69
CA ILE A 98 -10.77 -41.86 40.40
C ILE A 98 -12.10 -41.63 39.67
N ARG A 99 -12.67 -42.69 39.08
CA ARG A 99 -14.03 -42.66 38.50
C ARG A 99 -15.03 -43.29 39.47
N PHE A 100 -16.04 -42.52 39.85
CA PHE A 100 -17.19 -43.02 40.60
C PHE A 100 -18.20 -43.59 39.60
N THR A 101 -18.40 -44.90 39.61
CA THR A 101 -19.53 -45.53 38.90
C THR A 101 -20.68 -45.68 39.87
N GLU A 102 -21.89 -45.34 39.45
CA GLU A 102 -23.09 -45.68 40.21
C GLU A 102 -23.27 -47.21 40.21
N PRO A 103 -23.69 -47.80 41.35
CA PRO A 103 -23.97 -49.22 41.41
C PRO A 103 -25.09 -49.55 40.42
N LYS A 104 -24.85 -50.54 39.57
CA LYS A 104 -25.83 -51.05 38.63
C LYS A 104 -26.92 -51.76 39.43
N ASN A 105 -28.12 -51.16 39.52
CA ASN A 105 -29.32 -51.79 40.08
C ASN A 105 -29.71 -53.03 39.27
#